data_AF-A0A8C9F4B2-F1
#
_entry.id   AF-A0A8C9F4B2-F1
#
_cell.length_a   1.000
_cell.length_b   1.000
_cell.length_c   1.000
_cell.angle_alpha   90.00
_cell.angle_beta   90.00
_cell.angle_gamma   90.00
#
_symmetry.space_group_name_H-M   'P 1'
#
loop_
_entity.id
_entity.type
_entity.pdbx_description
1 polymer ?
#
loop_
_entity_poly.entity_id
_entity_poly.type
_entity_poly.pdbx_seq_one_letter_code
_entity_poly.pdbx_strand_id
1 'polypeptide(L)'
;STLHLAGCDRMIGSNKKFDKCGICGGNGSTCKKVSGTPFFFLLGRPGYHDVVTIPAGATNIEVKQRNHRGARHDGSFLAIKAADGTYVLNGDYTLSTLEQDITYKGSVLRYSGSSAALERIRSFSPLKEPLTIQVLTVGDLPQPKIKFTYFVKKPAQPHVEYCSQPILLLPWVCLHI
;
A
#
# COMPACT_ATOMS: atom_id res chain seq x y z
N SER A 1 13.90 -35.70 -4.61
CA SER A 1 12.72 -35.18 -3.90
C SER A 1 12.16 -33.98 -4.64
N THR A 2 10.88 -33.99 -4.99
CA THR A 2 10.19 -32.86 -5.64
C THR A 2 9.73 -31.87 -4.56
N LEU A 3 10.16 -30.60 -4.65
CA LEU A 3 9.69 -29.54 -3.76
C LEU A 3 8.23 -29.21 -4.11
N HIS A 4 7.31 -29.49 -3.21
CA HIS A 4 5.91 -29.10 -3.35
C HIS A 4 5.68 -27.83 -2.54
N LEU A 5 5.35 -26.73 -3.21
CA LEU A 5 4.97 -25.48 -2.56
C LEU A 5 3.58 -25.64 -1.92
N ALA A 6 3.38 -25.03 -0.76
CA ALA A 6 2.06 -24.90 -0.16
C ALA A 6 1.31 -23.73 -0.82
N GLY A 7 0.02 -23.94 -1.11
CA GLY A 7 -0.88 -22.87 -1.49
C GLY A 7 -1.11 -21.89 -0.34
N CYS A 8 -1.76 -20.76 -0.63
CA CYS A 8 -2.13 -19.79 0.42
C CYS A 8 -3.09 -20.35 1.48
N ASP A 9 -3.74 -21.47 1.18
CA ASP A 9 -4.62 -22.25 2.03
C ASP A 9 -3.85 -23.24 2.94
N ARG A 10 -2.51 -23.17 2.91
CA ARG A 10 -1.58 -24.00 3.69
C ARG A 10 -1.60 -25.48 3.30
N MET A 11 -2.16 -25.83 2.13
CA MET A 11 -2.16 -27.19 1.61
C MET A 11 -0.99 -27.42 0.64
N ILE A 12 -0.19 -28.46 0.88
CA ILE A 12 0.93 -28.85 0.02
C ILE A 12 0.40 -29.28 -1.34
N GLY A 13 0.93 -28.72 -2.43
CA GLY A 13 0.48 -29.01 -3.80
C GLY A 13 -0.79 -28.25 -4.22
N SER A 14 -1.38 -27.44 -3.34
CA SER A 14 -2.48 -26.54 -3.73
C SER A 14 -1.96 -25.43 -4.63
N ASN A 15 -2.71 -25.15 -5.70
CA ASN A 15 -2.43 -24.06 -6.63
C ASN A 15 -3.07 -22.72 -6.22
N LYS A 16 -3.77 -22.67 -5.06
CA LYS A 16 -4.42 -21.44 -4.59
C LYS A 16 -3.38 -20.37 -4.24
N LYS A 17 -3.64 -19.15 -4.72
CA LYS A 17 -2.82 -17.95 -4.47
C LYS A 17 -3.67 -16.86 -3.86
N PHE A 18 -3.03 -15.94 -3.13
CA PHE A 18 -3.68 -14.71 -2.73
C PHE A 18 -4.00 -13.87 -3.97
N ASP A 19 -5.20 -13.31 -4.02
CA ASP A 19 -5.57 -12.32 -5.03
C ASP A 19 -5.02 -10.93 -4.68
N LYS A 20 -5.31 -9.94 -5.54
CA LYS A 20 -4.88 -8.55 -5.32
C LYS A 20 -5.47 -7.90 -4.03
N CYS A 21 -6.53 -8.49 -3.48
CA CYS A 21 -7.20 -8.07 -2.26
C CYS A 21 -6.67 -8.79 -1.00
N GLY A 22 -5.68 -9.69 -1.15
CA GLY A 22 -5.15 -10.49 -0.06
C GLY A 22 -6.04 -11.67 0.36
N ILE A 23 -6.98 -12.10 -0.48
CA ILE A 23 -7.88 -13.22 -0.21
C ILE A 23 -7.34 -14.48 -0.91
N CYS A 24 -7.18 -15.57 -0.15
CA CYS A 24 -6.73 -16.84 -0.71
C CYS A 24 -7.78 -17.45 -1.64
N GLY A 25 -7.45 -17.68 -2.91
CA GLY A 25 -8.40 -18.13 -3.92
C GLY A 25 -9.46 -17.09 -4.30
N GLY A 26 -9.25 -15.82 -3.95
CA GLY A 26 -10.14 -14.73 -4.34
C GLY A 26 -10.06 -14.41 -5.84
N ASN A 27 -11.06 -13.68 -6.34
CA ASN A 27 -11.14 -13.25 -7.73
C ASN A 27 -10.77 -11.77 -7.93
N GLY A 28 -10.35 -11.07 -6.87
CA GLY A 28 -9.97 -9.66 -6.91
C GLY A 28 -11.14 -8.66 -6.99
N SER A 29 -12.39 -9.10 -6.77
CA SER A 29 -13.56 -8.21 -6.89
C SER A 29 -13.87 -7.40 -5.62
N THR A 30 -13.36 -7.81 -4.46
CA THR A 30 -13.71 -7.28 -3.12
C THR A 30 -12.92 -6.02 -2.73
N CYS A 31 -11.96 -5.60 -3.54
CA CYS A 31 -11.14 -4.42 -3.31
C CYS A 31 -11.05 -3.54 -4.56
N LYS A 32 -10.66 -2.28 -4.37
CA LYS A 32 -10.37 -1.32 -5.44
C LYS A 32 -8.90 -0.91 -5.39
N LYS A 33 -8.31 -0.65 -6.55
CA LYS A 33 -6.96 -0.10 -6.67
C LYS A 33 -6.98 1.38 -6.33
N VAL A 34 -6.03 1.81 -5.53
CA VAL A 34 -5.69 3.22 -5.31
C VAL A 34 -4.30 3.44 -5.88
N SER A 35 -4.12 4.53 -6.61
CA SER A 35 -2.83 4.89 -7.21
C SER A 35 -2.70 6.39 -7.37
N GLY A 36 -1.48 6.91 -7.31
CA GLY A 36 -1.23 8.31 -7.53
C GLY A 36 0.24 8.68 -7.53
N THR A 37 0.46 9.99 -7.63
CA THR A 37 1.73 10.67 -7.43
C THR A 37 1.52 11.74 -6.35
N PRO A 38 2.51 12.04 -5.51
CA PRO A 38 2.40 13.10 -4.51
C PRO A 38 2.21 14.48 -5.16
N PHE A 39 1.67 15.43 -4.39
CA PHE A 39 1.39 16.78 -4.87
C PHE A 39 2.68 17.59 -5.03
N PHE A 40 2.90 18.12 -6.23
CA PHE A 40 4.18 18.69 -6.71
C PHE A 40 4.71 19.88 -5.87
N PHE A 41 3.85 20.63 -5.19
CA PHE A 41 4.26 21.88 -4.53
C PHE A 41 5.00 21.69 -3.20
N LEU A 42 4.95 20.50 -2.61
CA LEU A 42 5.65 20.20 -1.35
C LEU A 42 7.05 19.58 -1.59
N LEU A 43 7.30 19.08 -2.79
CA LEU A 43 8.48 18.28 -3.10
C LEU A 43 9.58 19.17 -3.70
N GLY A 44 10.79 19.08 -3.15
CA GLY A 44 11.96 19.83 -3.63
C GLY A 44 12.56 20.79 -2.61
N ARG A 45 11.95 20.95 -1.44
CA ARG A 45 12.61 21.57 -0.28
C ARG A 45 13.29 20.50 0.57
N PRO A 46 14.42 20.81 1.23
CA PRO A 46 15.05 19.89 2.16
C PRO A 46 14.08 19.44 3.27
N GLY A 47 14.13 18.17 3.64
CA GLY A 47 13.34 17.59 4.73
C GLY A 47 12.41 16.45 4.30
N TYR A 48 11.59 16.02 5.25
CA TYR A 48 10.61 14.95 5.08
C TYR A 48 9.28 15.49 4.57
N HIS A 49 8.74 14.86 3.54
CA HIS A 49 7.45 15.22 2.95
C HIS A 49 6.55 14.00 2.83
N ASP A 50 5.29 14.14 3.22
CA ASP A 50 4.29 13.08 3.11
C ASP A 50 3.96 12.80 1.63
N VAL A 51 4.03 11.53 1.25
CA VAL A 51 3.65 11.05 -0.08
C VAL A 51 2.23 10.51 -0.06
N VAL A 52 1.96 9.57 0.86
CA VAL A 52 0.66 8.92 1.02
C VAL A 52 0.56 8.24 2.37
N THR A 53 -0.58 8.37 3.04
CA THR A 53 -0.94 7.51 4.17
C THR A 53 -1.71 6.31 3.67
N ILE A 54 -1.13 5.11 3.83
CA ILE A 54 -1.73 3.85 3.42
C ILE A 54 -2.48 3.27 4.62
N PRO A 55 -3.79 3.01 4.50
CA PRO A 55 -4.60 2.59 5.63
C PRO A 55 -4.33 1.14 6.05
N ALA A 56 -4.67 0.81 7.29
CA ALA A 56 -4.77 -0.57 7.74
C ALA A 56 -5.69 -1.40 6.82
N GLY A 57 -5.36 -2.67 6.64
CA GLY A 57 -6.04 -3.58 5.73
C GLY A 57 -5.68 -3.42 4.26
N ALA A 58 -4.91 -2.40 3.87
CA ALA A 58 -4.45 -2.26 2.49
C ALA A 58 -3.47 -3.38 2.09
N THR A 59 -3.58 -3.85 0.86
CA THR A 59 -2.79 -4.97 0.29
C THR A 59 -2.07 -4.56 -0.99
N ASN A 60 -1.10 -5.38 -1.40
CA ASN A 60 -0.34 -5.19 -2.65
C ASN A 60 0.17 -3.75 -2.81
N ILE A 61 0.80 -3.28 -1.74
CA ILE A 61 1.41 -1.97 -1.67
C ILE A 61 2.66 -1.98 -2.52
N GLU A 62 2.82 -0.92 -3.30
CA GLU A 62 4.00 -0.65 -4.10
C GLU A 62 4.21 0.86 -4.16
N VAL A 63 5.36 1.31 -3.69
CA VAL A 63 5.85 2.68 -3.86
C VAL A 63 7.18 2.62 -4.57
N LYS A 64 7.34 3.44 -5.60
CA LYS A 64 8.55 3.56 -6.41
C LYS A 64 9.01 5.01 -6.40
N GLN A 65 10.25 5.26 -6.00
CA GLN A 65 10.97 6.49 -6.32
C GLN A 65 11.93 6.15 -7.48
N ARG A 66 12.01 7.05 -8.47
CA ARG A 66 12.91 6.89 -9.61
C ARG A 66 13.80 8.11 -9.75
N ASN A 67 15.09 7.86 -9.82
CA ASN A 67 16.08 8.89 -10.08
C ASN A 67 15.85 9.57 -11.43
N HIS A 68 16.30 10.83 -11.51
CA HIS A 68 16.40 11.55 -12.76
C HIS A 68 17.37 10.87 -13.74
N ARG A 69 17.12 11.04 -15.05
CA ARG A 69 17.94 10.41 -16.09
C ARG A 69 19.39 10.88 -15.94
N GLY A 70 20.33 9.93 -15.87
CA GLY A 70 21.77 10.21 -15.73
C GLY A 70 22.23 10.47 -14.30
N ALA A 71 21.33 10.65 -13.33
CA ALA A 71 21.70 10.80 -11.93
C ALA A 71 21.81 9.44 -11.23
N ARG A 72 22.90 9.22 -10.49
CA ARG A 72 23.03 8.04 -9.61
C ARG A 72 22.05 8.11 -8.43
N HIS A 73 21.86 9.30 -7.86
CA HIS A 73 20.84 9.65 -6.87
C HIS A 73 20.36 11.08 -7.16
N ASP A 74 19.07 11.37 -6.97
CA ASP A 74 18.51 12.73 -7.00
C ASP A 74 18.24 13.28 -5.59
N GLY A 75 18.97 12.74 -4.60
CA GLY A 75 18.92 13.13 -3.19
C GLY A 75 17.54 13.00 -2.55
N SER A 76 16.69 12.15 -3.09
CA SER A 76 15.37 11.86 -2.56
C SER A 76 15.25 10.39 -2.21
N PHE A 77 14.86 10.10 -0.96
CA PHE A 77 14.87 8.74 -0.41
C PHE A 77 13.54 8.42 0.28
N LEU A 78 12.99 7.22 0.05
CA LEU A 78 11.75 6.78 0.67
C LEU A 78 11.94 6.54 2.17
N ALA A 79 10.95 6.94 2.96
CA ALA A 79 10.87 6.71 4.40
C ALA A 79 9.47 6.23 4.80
N ILE A 80 9.36 5.60 5.96
CA ILE A 80 8.10 5.11 6.51
C ILE A 80 7.94 5.65 7.93
N LYS A 81 6.84 6.37 8.16
CA LYS A 81 6.43 6.92 9.45
C LYS A 81 5.17 6.19 9.94
N ALA A 82 5.20 5.74 11.19
CA ALA A 82 4.06 5.15 11.87
C ALA A 82 3.06 6.22 12.36
N ALA A 83 1.86 5.78 12.72
CA ALA A 83 0.79 6.67 13.18
C ALA A 83 1.12 7.41 14.48
N ASP A 84 1.97 6.84 15.34
CA ASP A 84 2.46 7.46 16.57
C ASP A 84 3.59 8.49 16.34
N GLY A 85 3.99 8.67 15.08
CA GLY A 85 5.02 9.61 14.68
C GLY A 85 6.43 9.04 14.62
N THR A 86 6.64 7.80 15.07
CA THR A 86 7.95 7.14 15.01
C THR A 86 8.30 6.71 13.58
N TYR A 87 9.60 6.59 13.28
CA TYR A 87 10.06 6.09 12.00
C TYR A 87 10.26 4.58 12.02
N VAL A 88 9.66 3.91 11.04
CA VAL A 88 9.84 2.48 10.77
C VAL A 88 10.99 2.27 9.78
N LEU A 89 11.21 3.23 8.88
CA LEU A 89 12.29 3.21 7.89
C LEU A 89 12.80 4.61 7.61
N ASN A 90 14.13 4.76 7.53
CA ASN A 90 14.84 5.96 7.10
C ASN A 90 14.39 7.25 7.85
N GLY A 91 14.27 7.15 9.17
CA GLY A 91 14.06 8.28 10.09
C GLY A 91 15.36 8.95 10.50
N ASP A 92 15.25 10.06 11.23
CA ASP A 92 16.37 10.77 11.85
C ASP A 92 17.53 11.05 10.87
N TYR A 93 17.19 11.34 9.61
CA TYR A 93 18.15 11.58 8.52
C TYR A 93 19.13 10.43 8.27
N THR A 94 18.80 9.22 8.72
CA THR A 94 19.58 7.99 8.48
C THR A 94 19.00 7.20 7.31
N LEU A 95 19.87 6.56 6.52
CA LEU A 95 19.47 5.81 5.32
C LEU A 95 19.93 4.35 5.38
N SER A 96 18.98 3.44 5.12
CA SER A 96 19.25 2.04 4.81
C SER A 96 19.61 1.90 3.34
N THR A 97 20.82 1.44 3.04
CA THR A 97 21.34 1.35 1.67
C THR A 97 21.01 0.04 0.98
N LEU A 98 20.83 -1.03 1.75
CA LEU A 98 20.62 -2.39 1.25
C LEU A 98 19.16 -2.82 1.28
N GLU A 99 18.86 -3.84 0.47
CA GLU A 99 17.56 -4.49 0.49
C GLU A 99 17.32 -5.17 1.85
N GLN A 100 16.13 -4.99 2.41
CA GLN A 100 15.74 -5.60 3.68
C GLN A 100 14.23 -5.83 3.77
N ASP A 101 13.86 -6.86 4.54
CA ASP A 101 12.49 -7.06 5.01
C ASP A 101 12.30 -6.34 6.36
N ILE A 102 11.31 -5.47 6.41
CA ILE A 102 10.95 -4.62 7.53
C ILE A 102 9.70 -5.22 8.18
N THR A 103 9.85 -5.66 9.42
CA THR A 103 8.72 -6.17 10.21
C THR A 103 8.19 -5.08 11.12
N TYR A 104 6.92 -4.71 10.95
CA TYR A 104 6.25 -3.72 11.78
C TYR A 104 4.86 -4.20 12.18
N LYS A 105 4.63 -4.38 13.48
CA LYS A 105 3.33 -4.80 14.07
C LYS A 105 2.69 -6.00 13.36
N GLY A 106 3.51 -6.97 12.91
CA GLY A 106 3.07 -8.17 12.21
C GLY A 106 2.82 -8.01 10.71
N SER A 107 3.01 -6.82 10.14
CA SER A 107 3.14 -6.60 8.70
C SER A 107 4.61 -6.70 8.27
N VAL A 108 4.84 -7.23 7.06
CA VAL A 108 6.18 -7.32 6.46
C VAL A 108 6.20 -6.50 5.18
N LEU A 109 7.12 -5.54 5.12
CA LEU A 109 7.39 -4.74 3.92
C LEU A 109 8.80 -5.06 3.42
N ARG A 110 8.99 -5.18 2.11
CA ARG A 110 10.34 -5.25 1.51
C ARG A 110 10.71 -3.88 0.97
N TYR A 111 11.86 -3.38 1.41
CA TYR A 111 12.49 -2.17 0.90
C TYR A 111 13.74 -2.55 0.11
N SER A 112 13.95 -1.94 -1.06
CA SER A 112 15.08 -2.25 -1.95
C SER A 112 16.42 -1.62 -1.56
N GLY A 113 16.44 -0.70 -0.59
CA GLY A 113 17.61 0.11 -0.27
C GLY A 113 17.71 1.39 -1.10
N SER A 114 18.28 2.44 -0.50
CA SER A 114 18.48 3.76 -1.12
C SER A 114 19.52 3.76 -2.26
N SER A 115 20.38 2.74 -2.30
CA SER A 115 21.37 2.56 -3.37
C SER A 115 20.79 1.92 -4.63
N ALA A 116 19.53 1.47 -4.60
CA ALA A 116 18.88 0.88 -5.76
C ALA A 116 18.60 1.94 -6.85
N ALA A 117 18.80 1.58 -8.12
CA ALA A 117 18.45 2.46 -9.24
C ALA A 117 16.94 2.80 -9.32
N LEU A 118 16.11 1.94 -8.73
CA LEU A 118 14.69 2.12 -8.52
C LEU A 118 14.40 1.79 -7.07
N GLU A 119 14.36 2.82 -6.23
CA GLU A 119 14.05 2.67 -4.83
C GLU A 119 12.56 2.28 -4.67
N ARG A 120 12.31 1.22 -3.91
CA ARG A 120 11.00 0.58 -3.86
C ARG A 120 10.65 0.11 -2.46
N ILE A 121 9.42 0.37 -2.04
CA ILE A 121 8.75 -0.28 -0.89
C ILE A 121 7.62 -1.15 -1.43
N ARG A 122 7.51 -2.40 -0.96
CA ARG A 122 6.39 -3.28 -1.30
C ARG A 122 5.88 -4.05 -0.09
N SER A 123 4.59 -4.35 -0.07
CA SER A 123 3.98 -5.31 0.87
C SER A 123 2.88 -6.09 0.18
N PHE A 124 2.85 -7.41 0.35
CA PHE A 124 1.81 -8.27 -0.19
C PHE A 124 0.70 -8.55 0.83
N SER A 125 1.04 -8.59 2.11
CA SER A 125 0.11 -8.87 3.20
C SER A 125 -0.64 -7.61 3.63
N PRO A 126 -1.88 -7.74 4.16
CA PRO A 126 -2.60 -6.60 4.70
C PRO A 126 -1.81 -5.88 5.80
N LEU A 127 -1.78 -4.54 5.73
CA LEU A 127 -1.25 -3.76 6.85
C LEU A 127 -2.11 -3.95 8.10
N LYS A 128 -1.48 -4.04 9.27
CA LYS A 128 -2.18 -4.08 10.56
C LYS A 128 -2.53 -2.70 11.08
N GLU A 129 -1.67 -1.72 10.82
CA GLU A 129 -1.82 -0.32 11.19
C GLU A 129 -1.56 0.57 9.97
N PRO A 130 -2.09 1.80 9.94
CA PRO A 130 -1.77 2.74 8.88
C PRO A 130 -0.29 3.14 8.92
N LEU A 131 0.30 3.33 7.73
CA LEU A 131 1.68 3.79 7.56
C LEU A 131 1.70 4.99 6.60
N THR A 132 2.40 6.04 6.99
CA THR A 132 2.66 7.19 6.13
C THR A 132 3.98 6.99 5.41
N ILE A 133 3.91 6.90 4.09
CA ILE A 133 5.09 6.91 3.23
C ILE A 133 5.52 8.35 3.07
N GLN A 134 6.79 8.62 3.36
CA GLN A 134 7.42 9.92 3.18
C GLN A 134 8.55 9.82 2.16
N VAL A 135 8.99 10.98 1.69
CA VAL A 135 10.27 11.15 1.02
C VAL A 135 11.13 12.14 1.80
N LEU A 136 12.37 11.76 2.08
CA LEU A 136 13.42 12.64 2.55
C LEU A 136 14.12 13.25 1.34
N THR A 137 14.04 14.58 1.18
CA THR A 137 14.79 15.33 0.17
C THR A 137 16.00 16.00 0.83
N VAL A 138 17.19 15.81 0.28
CA VAL A 138 18.46 16.39 0.75
C VAL A 138 18.92 17.44 -0.26
N GLY A 139 19.00 18.69 0.17
CA GLY A 139 19.37 19.82 -0.69
C GLY A 139 18.24 20.29 -1.63
N ASP A 140 18.54 21.30 -2.44
CA ASP A 140 17.61 21.87 -3.42
C ASP A 140 17.73 21.13 -4.75
N LEU A 141 17.07 19.97 -4.82
CA LEU A 141 17.16 19.05 -5.95
C LEU A 141 15.86 18.95 -6.76
N PRO A 142 15.92 18.47 -8.02
CA PRO A 142 14.75 18.29 -8.85
C PRO A 142 13.70 17.38 -8.18
N GLN A 143 12.43 17.64 -8.46
CA GLN A 143 11.34 16.95 -7.76
C GLN A 143 11.35 15.44 -7.96
N PRO A 144 11.30 14.64 -6.87
CA PRO A 144 11.37 13.19 -6.96
C PRO A 144 10.22 12.59 -7.75
N LYS A 145 10.52 11.59 -8.56
CA LYS A 145 9.52 10.88 -9.37
C LYS A 145 8.96 9.69 -8.60
N ILE A 146 7.96 9.98 -7.77
CA ILE A 146 7.34 8.97 -6.89
C ILE A 146 5.99 8.53 -7.46
N LYS A 147 5.75 7.21 -7.49
CA LYS A 147 4.47 6.60 -7.83
C LYS A 147 4.10 5.58 -6.76
N PHE A 148 2.85 5.59 -6.31
CA PHE A 148 2.33 4.60 -5.39
C PHE A 148 1.11 3.88 -5.96
N THR A 149 0.93 2.62 -5.54
CA THR A 149 -0.27 1.83 -5.76
C THR A 149 -0.53 0.93 -4.56
N TYR A 150 -1.79 0.72 -4.20
CA TYR A 150 -2.23 -0.28 -3.22
C TYR A 150 -3.70 -0.64 -3.46
N PHE A 151 -4.22 -1.62 -2.74
CA PHE A 151 -5.62 -2.03 -2.82
C PHE A 151 -6.31 -1.86 -1.46
N VAL A 152 -7.54 -1.37 -1.48
CA VAL A 152 -8.39 -1.22 -0.28
C VAL A 152 -9.71 -1.95 -0.47
N LYS A 153 -10.24 -2.54 0.59
CA LYS A 153 -11.54 -3.20 0.59
C LYS A 153 -12.62 -2.23 0.07
N LYS A 154 -13.49 -2.70 -0.82
CA LYS A 154 -14.66 -1.92 -1.22
C LYS A 154 -15.59 -1.80 0.00
N PRO A 155 -16.20 -0.64 0.24
CA PRO A 155 -17.31 -0.59 1.19
C PRO A 155 -18.35 -1.61 0.73
N ALA A 156 -18.98 -2.29 1.69
CA ALA A 156 -20.19 -3.05 1.37
C ALA A 156 -21.16 -2.07 0.71
N GLN A 157 -21.76 -2.46 -0.41
CA GLN A 157 -22.87 -1.68 -0.93
C GLN A 157 -23.92 -1.64 0.20
N PRO A 158 -24.40 -0.46 0.62
CA PRO A 158 -25.55 -0.43 1.50
C PRO A 158 -26.65 -1.22 0.80
N HIS A 159 -27.19 -2.24 1.46
CA HIS A 159 -28.45 -2.83 1.01
C HIS A 159 -29.46 -1.68 1.00
N VAL A 160 -29.81 -1.21 -0.19
CA VAL A 160 -30.90 -0.25 -0.35
C VAL A 160 -32.18 -1.08 -0.22
N GLU A 161 -32.74 -1.13 0.97
CA GLU A 161 -34.11 -1.61 1.16
C GLU A 161 -35.04 -0.64 0.42
N TYR A 162 -35.47 -1.02 -0.78
CA TYR A 162 -36.55 -0.33 -1.48
C TYR A 162 -37.88 -0.74 -0.86
N CYS A 163 -38.39 0.08 0.05
CA CYS A 163 -39.79 0.01 0.45
C CYS A 163 -40.63 0.79 -0.57
N SER A 164 -41.38 0.07 -1.39
CA SER A 164 -42.46 0.68 -2.18
C SER A 164 -43.71 0.82 -1.30
N GLN A 165 -44.36 1.99 -1.34
CA GLN A 165 -45.68 2.16 -0.71
C GLN A 165 -46.73 1.39 -1.53
N PRO A 166 -47.45 0.40 -0.96
CA PRO A 166 -48.69 -0.06 -1.57
C PRO A 166 -49.74 1.04 -1.37
N ILE A 167 -50.63 1.19 -2.36
CA ILE A 167 -51.63 2.27 -2.39
C ILE A 167 -52.66 2.19 -1.24
N LEU A 168 -52.81 1.08 -0.51
CA LEU A 168 -53.82 0.97 0.57
C LEU A 168 -53.36 0.04 1.72
N LEU A 169 -53.36 0.60 2.95
CA LEU A 169 -53.44 -0.01 4.29
C LEU A 169 -53.02 -1.49 4.48
N LEU A 170 -51.79 -1.85 4.12
CA LEU A 170 -51.13 -3.10 4.55
C LEU A 170 -49.76 -2.79 5.19
N PRO A 171 -49.29 -3.63 6.15
CA PRO A 171 -47.94 -3.51 6.68
C PRO A 171 -46.90 -3.68 5.55
N TRP A 172 -45.77 -2.99 5.71
CA TRP A 172 -44.73 -2.81 4.71
C TRP A 172 -44.24 -4.17 4.18
N VAL A 173 -44.35 -4.41 2.88
CA VAL A 173 -43.79 -5.62 2.24
C VAL A 173 -42.38 -5.28 1.77
N CYS A 174 -41.37 -5.64 2.55
CA CYS A 174 -39.98 -5.60 2.11
C CYS A 174 -39.69 -6.85 1.26
N LEU A 175 -39.33 -6.67 -0.01
CA LEU A 175 -38.77 -7.76 -0.81
C LEU A 175 -37.25 -7.86 -0.55
N HIS A 176 -36.78 -9.06 -0.19
CA HIS A 176 -35.36 -9.38 -0.26
C HIS A 176 -35.01 -9.74 -1.71
N ILE A 177 -34.21 -8.89 -2.37
CA ILE A 177 -33.55 -9.21 -3.64
C ILE A 177 -32.04 -9.15 -3.40
#